data_AF-A0A4R6KIU5-F1
#
_entry.id   AF-A0A4R6KIU5-F1
#
_cell.length_a   1.000
_cell.length_b   1.000
_cell.length_c   1.000
_cell.angle_alpha   90.00
_cell.angle_beta   90.00
_cell.angle_gamma   90.00
#
_symmetry.space_group_name_H-M   'P 1'
#
loop_
_entity.id
_entity.type
_entity.pdbx_description
1 polymer ?
#
loop_
_entity_poly.entity_id
_entity_poly.type
_entity_poly.pdbx_seq_one_letter_code
_entity_poly.pdbx_strand_id
1 'polypeptide(L)'
;MATATRGAAAALVLLGALLAQTPLAAAYEMPEPSDPSPPAAPPATTPVTTPPTAPPTWPTTGSTTAPPTGPTILPTPAPTGDPVPEPPAARSWSEVVKQVTETSPDDAVLRASASAADQATQVMRCFKLEDENYCLGLGFVDQLPTGAQLSEAVSTPDASDPATSPRTATEPATMEPATVEPAVVEPVATGALSPAEFVAERTALPESARVTAELEEMQSAWDGRDKARALRLLDADRNPPSTPQPGTPESTATPMPTGTPTPTGTPTPTPTGTPTPTAPPTGTPTATPTKPSPPPVETPTPVKPLPVSNYIMKGYQTSQEKGYWCGPATFQSIDWADDNQRDTQASWAKDLGTTSSGTGISAMVQQTNLKTKWDIAAGTYIVQNVGHWTPQKFFDVHQNHLGDGAPAPVIEHVQLLKRYFPYLAFNHSGHYQVGRGYDRNTGTIGIFEVFDERRFNSRGNVTDGPKNIPASALFNATLANQFKNIGL
;
A
#
# COMPACT_ATOMS: atom_id res chain seq x y z
N MET A 1 -35.42 6.81 -20.16
CA MET A 1 -36.23 5.68 -19.65
C MET A 1 -35.30 4.45 -19.70
N ALA A 2 -34.83 3.85 -18.61
CA ALA A 2 -35.42 3.65 -17.29
C ALA A 2 -34.56 4.20 -16.13
N THR A 3 -35.27 4.72 -15.13
CA THR A 3 -34.87 5.07 -13.76
C THR A 3 -35.34 3.97 -12.81
N ALA A 4 -34.48 3.47 -11.93
CA ALA A 4 -34.72 2.69 -10.69
C ALA A 4 -33.43 1.90 -10.39
N THR A 5 -32.84 1.75 -9.20
CA THR A 5 -33.23 2.02 -7.81
C THR A 5 -31.96 1.76 -6.99
N ARG A 6 -31.46 2.73 -6.21
CA ARG A 6 -30.63 2.46 -5.03
C ARG A 6 -31.22 3.21 -3.84
N GLY A 7 -32.03 2.48 -3.09
CA GLY A 7 -32.56 2.86 -1.79
C GLY A 7 -32.74 1.57 -0.98
N ALA A 8 -32.44 1.66 0.32
CA ALA A 8 -32.64 0.66 1.36
C ALA A 8 -31.54 -0.43 1.52
N ALA A 9 -30.41 -0.04 2.12
CA ALA A 9 -29.66 -0.88 3.05
C ALA A 9 -28.98 0.00 4.12
N ALA A 10 -29.77 0.84 4.79
CA ALA A 10 -29.34 1.57 5.98
C ALA A 10 -30.51 1.64 6.95
N ALA A 11 -30.75 0.56 7.68
CA ALA A 11 -31.63 0.56 8.84
C ALA A 11 -31.23 -0.55 9.82
N LEU A 12 -31.12 -0.15 11.09
CA LEU A 12 -30.95 -0.92 12.33
C LEU A 12 -29.54 -1.33 12.76
N VAL A 13 -28.79 -0.34 13.27
CA VAL A 13 -28.23 -0.44 14.64
C VAL A 13 -28.54 0.88 15.35
N LEU A 14 -29.60 0.87 16.17
CA LEU A 14 -29.95 1.98 17.07
C LEU A 14 -30.52 1.37 18.34
N LEU A 15 -29.68 1.24 19.37
CA LEU A 15 -30.00 1.15 20.80
C LEU A 15 -28.64 1.17 21.54
N GLY A 16 -28.24 2.15 22.34
CA GLY A 16 -28.89 3.39 22.72
C GLY A 16 -27.91 4.29 23.48
N ALA A 17 -28.20 5.58 23.50
CA ALA A 17 -27.78 6.51 24.54
C ALA A 17 -28.71 7.73 24.40
N LEU A 18 -29.68 7.84 25.29
CA LEU A 18 -30.53 9.03 25.43
C LEU A 18 -30.22 9.66 26.79
N LEU A 19 -30.28 11.00 26.81
CA LEU A 19 -30.16 11.95 27.93
C LEU A 19 -28.72 12.43 28.18
N ALA A 20 -28.36 13.72 28.11
CA ALA A 20 -29.16 14.95 28.19
C ALA A 20 -28.47 16.11 27.45
N GLN A 21 -29.27 16.99 26.85
CA GLN A 21 -28.85 18.30 26.36
C GLN A 21 -29.15 19.35 27.43
N THR A 22 -28.16 20.19 27.75
CA THR A 22 -28.38 21.56 28.25
C THR A 22 -27.40 22.49 27.51
N PRO A 23 -27.80 23.71 27.15
CA PRO A 23 -26.93 24.67 26.49
C PRO A 23 -26.23 25.54 27.54
N LEU A 24 -24.90 25.68 27.42
CA LEU A 24 -24.17 26.75 28.10
C LEU A 24 -23.53 27.64 27.05
N ALA A 25 -24.19 28.77 26.81
CA ALA A 25 -23.54 29.97 26.32
C ALA A 25 -22.64 30.50 27.44
N ALA A 26 -21.34 30.59 27.20
CA ALA A 26 -20.42 31.36 28.02
C ALA A 26 -19.57 32.21 27.08
N ALA A 27 -19.63 33.52 27.30
CA ALA A 27 -18.88 34.54 26.60
C ALA A 27 -17.37 34.27 26.72
N TYR A 28 -16.67 34.40 25.60
CA TYR A 28 -15.22 34.37 25.54
C TYR A 28 -14.70 35.79 25.82
N GLU A 29 -14.15 36.00 27.01
CA GLU A 29 -13.47 37.22 27.41
C GLU A 29 -11.95 36.99 27.26
N MET A 30 -11.31 37.81 26.42
CA MET A 30 -9.89 37.72 26.09
C MET A 30 -9.03 38.30 27.23
N PRO A 31 -7.96 37.62 27.70
CA PRO A 31 -6.95 38.26 28.53
C PRO A 31 -5.86 38.91 27.68
N GLU A 32 -5.56 40.18 28.00
CA GLU A 32 -4.41 40.94 27.50
C GLU A 32 -3.05 40.45 28.06
N PRO A 33 -1.92 40.81 27.42
CA PRO A 33 -0.62 40.17 27.64
C PRO A 33 0.16 40.77 28.82
N SER A 34 0.80 39.92 29.62
CA SER A 34 1.75 40.31 30.67
C SER A 34 3.19 40.17 30.18
N ASP A 35 3.97 41.25 30.28
CA ASP A 35 5.40 41.35 29.97
C ASP A 35 6.32 40.51 30.89
N PRO A 36 7.58 40.23 30.48
CA PRO A 36 8.42 39.15 31.00
C PRO A 36 9.27 39.54 32.22
N SER A 37 9.47 38.58 33.13
CA SER A 37 10.44 38.66 34.23
C SER A 37 11.68 37.76 33.98
N PRO A 38 12.86 38.11 34.54
CA PRO A 38 14.18 37.66 34.07
C PRO A 38 14.59 36.24 34.53
N PRO A 39 15.63 35.64 33.89
CA PRO A 39 15.98 34.23 34.10
C PRO A 39 16.69 33.98 35.44
N ALA A 40 16.31 32.88 36.09
CA ALA A 40 16.94 32.38 37.31
C ALA A 40 18.22 31.57 37.02
N ALA A 41 19.19 31.71 37.92
CA ALA A 41 20.53 31.13 37.87
C ALA A 41 20.57 29.59 38.02
N PRO A 42 21.62 28.91 37.51
CA PRO A 42 21.72 27.45 37.53
C PRO A 42 22.15 26.90 38.91
N PRO A 43 21.68 25.69 39.30
CA PRO A 43 22.12 25.04 40.53
C PRO A 43 23.48 24.33 40.39
N ALA A 44 24.17 24.27 41.53
CA ALA A 44 25.55 23.81 41.69
C ALA A 44 25.75 22.29 41.53
N THR A 45 26.96 21.96 41.10
CA THR A 45 27.54 20.64 40.84
C THR A 45 27.74 19.78 42.10
N THR A 46 27.33 18.51 42.04
CA THR A 46 27.81 17.44 42.94
C THR A 46 28.78 16.51 42.20
N PRO A 47 29.88 16.06 42.82
CA PRO A 47 30.90 15.25 42.16
C PRO A 47 30.50 13.76 42.09
N VAL A 48 30.58 13.18 40.88
CA VAL A 48 30.47 11.73 40.65
C VAL A 48 31.87 11.15 40.53
N THR A 49 32.16 10.17 41.40
CA THR A 49 33.38 9.37 41.41
C THR A 49 33.35 8.33 40.29
N THR A 50 34.36 8.38 39.41
CA THR A 50 34.65 7.41 38.34
C THR A 50 35.42 6.17 38.86
N PRO A 51 35.05 4.94 38.48
CA PRO A 51 35.92 3.77 38.61
C PRO A 51 36.89 3.65 37.40
N PRO A 52 38.09 3.07 37.59
CA PRO A 52 39.16 3.12 36.59
C PRO A 52 39.04 2.06 35.48
N THR A 53 39.22 2.53 34.25
CA THR A 53 39.36 1.76 33.00
C THR A 53 40.77 1.16 32.89
N ALA A 54 40.87 -0.15 32.69
CA ALA A 54 42.12 -0.83 32.37
C ALA A 54 42.47 -0.70 30.87
N PRO A 55 43.75 -0.56 30.49
CA PRO A 55 44.16 -0.34 29.11
C PRO A 55 44.22 -1.64 28.29
N PRO A 56 43.88 -1.61 26.98
CA PRO A 56 44.10 -2.76 26.10
C PRO A 56 45.57 -2.82 25.65
N THR A 57 46.17 -3.99 25.83
CA THR A 57 47.51 -4.33 25.35
C THR A 57 47.45 -4.82 23.90
N TRP A 58 48.27 -4.21 23.04
CA TRP A 58 48.57 -4.71 21.71
C TRP A 58 49.76 -5.68 21.76
N PRO A 59 49.74 -6.78 20.99
CA PRO A 59 50.97 -7.38 20.52
C PRO A 59 51.15 -7.22 19.00
N THR A 60 52.39 -6.88 18.67
CA THR A 60 53.01 -6.68 17.36
C THR A 60 53.07 -7.97 16.51
N THR A 61 53.07 -7.76 15.20
CA THR A 61 53.21 -8.71 14.09
C THR A 61 54.41 -9.68 14.16
N GLY A 62 54.21 -10.91 13.70
CA GLY A 62 55.27 -11.86 13.33
C GLY A 62 54.72 -13.01 12.46
N SER A 63 55.25 -13.12 11.24
CA SER A 63 54.79 -13.99 10.14
C SER A 63 55.03 -15.50 10.32
N THR A 64 54.29 -16.26 9.49
CA THR A 64 54.65 -17.54 8.83
C THR A 64 54.31 -18.83 9.56
N THR A 65 53.19 -19.48 9.19
CA THR A 65 53.16 -20.86 8.64
C THR A 65 51.75 -21.25 8.20
N ALA A 66 51.65 -21.93 7.05
CA ALA A 66 50.41 -22.42 6.46
C ALA A 66 49.79 -23.57 7.29
N PRO A 67 48.45 -23.68 7.41
CA PRO A 67 47.82 -24.82 8.06
C PRO A 67 47.60 -26.00 7.08
N PRO A 68 47.64 -27.25 7.55
CA PRO A 68 47.30 -28.41 6.74
C PRO A 68 45.78 -28.51 6.52
N THR A 69 45.39 -28.95 5.34
CA THR A 69 44.02 -29.25 4.93
C THR A 69 43.39 -30.34 5.79
N GLY A 70 42.45 -29.96 6.67
CA GLY A 70 41.48 -30.86 7.29
C GLY A 70 40.19 -30.98 6.47
N PRO A 71 39.42 -32.07 6.61
CA PRO A 71 38.30 -32.36 5.72
C PRO A 71 37.13 -31.39 5.94
N THR A 72 36.64 -30.84 4.83
CA THR A 72 35.43 -30.03 4.70
C THR A 72 34.22 -30.77 5.28
N ILE A 73 33.71 -30.33 6.43
CA ILE A 73 32.34 -30.64 6.84
C ILE A 73 31.43 -29.68 6.06
N LEU A 74 30.60 -30.25 5.18
CA LEU A 74 29.55 -29.52 4.48
C LEU A 74 28.69 -28.75 5.49
N PRO A 75 28.32 -27.48 5.23
CA PRO A 75 27.29 -26.82 6.02
C PRO A 75 25.99 -27.60 5.87
N THR A 76 25.41 -27.99 7.01
CA THR A 76 24.03 -28.47 7.11
C THR A 76 23.12 -27.50 6.36
N PRO A 77 22.26 -27.96 5.44
CA PRO A 77 21.31 -27.07 4.79
C PRO A 77 20.44 -26.39 5.86
N ALA A 78 20.26 -25.08 5.73
CA ALA A 78 19.32 -24.32 6.52
C ALA A 78 17.96 -25.03 6.53
N PRO A 79 17.22 -25.04 7.65
CA PRO A 79 15.87 -25.59 7.65
C PRO A 79 15.09 -24.86 6.56
N THR A 80 14.66 -25.62 5.57
CA THR A 80 13.73 -25.15 4.56
C THR A 80 12.48 -24.81 5.35
N GLY A 81 12.29 -23.51 5.62
CA GLY A 81 11.10 -23.05 6.33
C GLY A 81 9.89 -23.56 5.56
N ASP A 82 9.03 -24.33 6.23
CA ASP A 82 7.76 -24.74 5.65
C ASP A 82 7.07 -23.49 5.08
N PRO A 83 6.47 -23.56 3.87
CA PRO A 83 5.75 -22.43 3.32
C PRO A 83 4.67 -22.02 4.33
N VAL A 84 4.67 -20.74 4.72
CA VAL A 84 3.62 -20.15 5.54
C VAL A 84 2.29 -20.50 4.87
N PRO A 85 1.35 -21.17 5.55
CA PRO A 85 0.10 -21.59 4.93
C PRO A 85 -0.61 -20.37 4.37
N GLU A 86 -0.95 -20.42 3.07
CA GLU A 86 -1.68 -19.34 2.39
C GLU A 86 -3.00 -19.10 3.13
N PRO A 87 -3.36 -17.84 3.44
CA PRO A 87 -4.60 -17.55 4.14
C PRO A 87 -5.80 -18.07 3.34
N PRO A 88 -6.85 -18.59 4.00
CA PRO A 88 -8.03 -19.09 3.31
C PRO A 88 -8.68 -17.94 2.51
N ALA A 89 -8.95 -18.19 1.22
CA ALA A 89 -9.60 -17.21 0.35
C ALA A 89 -11.00 -16.85 0.87
N ALA A 90 -11.18 -15.58 1.24
CA ALA A 90 -12.49 -15.00 1.51
C ALA A 90 -13.25 -14.82 0.19
N ARG A 91 -14.48 -15.34 0.14
CA ARG A 91 -15.38 -15.28 -1.03
C ARG A 91 -16.60 -14.39 -0.78
N SER A 92 -16.67 -13.79 0.40
CA SER A 92 -17.72 -12.84 0.78
C SER A 92 -17.19 -11.81 1.77
N TRP A 93 -17.83 -10.65 1.81
CA TRP A 93 -17.53 -9.62 2.81
C TRP A 93 -17.66 -10.14 4.25
N SER A 94 -18.66 -10.99 4.54
CA SER A 94 -18.81 -11.60 5.86
C SER A 94 -17.63 -12.48 6.27
N GLU A 95 -17.00 -13.17 5.31
CA GLU A 95 -15.79 -13.95 5.58
C GLU A 95 -14.60 -13.02 5.83
N VAL A 96 -14.48 -11.90 5.11
CA VAL A 96 -13.45 -10.88 5.39
C VAL A 96 -13.61 -10.32 6.80
N VAL A 97 -14.83 -9.89 7.17
CA VAL A 97 -15.12 -9.37 8.52
C VAL A 97 -14.74 -10.38 9.59
N LYS A 98 -15.10 -11.65 9.38
CA LYS A 98 -14.74 -12.74 10.29
C LYS A 98 -13.22 -12.90 10.40
N GLN A 99 -12.50 -12.99 9.28
CA GLN A 99 -11.05 -13.14 9.25
C GLN A 99 -10.34 -11.96 9.93
N VAL A 100 -10.73 -10.72 9.65
CA VAL A 100 -10.13 -9.53 10.27
C VAL A 100 -10.35 -9.54 11.79
N THR A 101 -11.59 -9.80 12.22
CA THR A 101 -11.94 -9.80 13.65
C THR A 101 -11.24 -10.92 14.41
N GLU A 102 -11.14 -12.12 13.84
CA GLU A 102 -10.52 -13.28 14.49
C GLU A 102 -8.99 -13.24 14.49
N THR A 103 -8.37 -12.52 13.55
CA THR A 103 -6.90 -12.47 13.40
C THR A 103 -6.28 -11.16 13.88
N SER A 104 -7.09 -10.15 14.22
CA SER A 104 -6.57 -8.95 14.86
C SER A 104 -5.88 -9.32 16.18
N PRO A 105 -4.66 -8.83 16.44
CA PRO A 105 -3.95 -9.19 17.65
C PRO A 105 -4.62 -8.47 18.81
N ASP A 106 -4.71 -9.11 19.98
CA ASP A 106 -5.14 -8.42 21.18
C ASP A 106 -4.03 -7.46 21.69
N ASP A 107 -4.42 -6.52 22.55
CA ASP A 107 -3.48 -5.51 23.05
C ASP A 107 -2.37 -6.11 23.94
N ALA A 108 -2.55 -7.31 24.50
CA ALA A 108 -1.53 -7.98 25.29
C ALA A 108 -0.45 -8.61 24.40
N VAL A 109 -0.84 -9.22 23.29
CA VAL A 109 0.07 -9.76 22.27
C VAL A 109 0.96 -8.64 21.71
N LEU A 110 0.36 -7.50 21.33
CA LEU A 110 1.12 -6.36 20.80
C LEU A 110 2.11 -5.76 21.81
N ARG A 111 1.73 -5.71 23.10
CA ARG A 111 2.60 -5.26 24.19
C ARG A 111 3.71 -6.26 24.53
N ALA A 112 3.48 -7.54 24.28
CA ALA A 112 4.46 -8.60 24.51
C ALA A 112 5.47 -8.77 23.36
N SER A 113 5.20 -8.20 22.18
CA SER A 113 6.09 -8.21 21.02
C SER A 113 7.45 -7.61 21.36
N ALA A 114 8.53 -8.32 20.99
CA ALA A 114 9.89 -7.96 21.39
C ALA A 114 10.48 -6.81 20.56
N SER A 115 9.89 -6.52 19.39
CA SER A 115 10.38 -5.50 18.46
C SER A 115 9.27 -4.93 17.57
N ALA A 116 9.55 -3.78 16.94
CA ALA A 116 8.67 -3.22 15.90
C ALA A 116 8.52 -4.17 14.69
N ALA A 117 9.54 -4.98 14.40
CA ALA A 117 9.50 -6.03 13.38
C ALA A 117 8.46 -7.11 13.72
N ASP A 118 8.41 -7.56 14.97
CA ASP A 118 7.39 -8.52 15.42
C ASP A 118 5.98 -7.92 15.31
N GLN A 119 5.82 -6.67 15.73
CA GLN A 119 4.55 -5.93 15.59
C GLN A 119 4.16 -5.77 14.11
N ALA A 120 5.11 -5.59 13.20
CA ALA A 120 4.81 -5.47 11.77
C ALA A 120 4.16 -6.73 11.21
N THR A 121 4.65 -7.92 11.58
CA THR A 121 4.04 -9.19 11.15
C THR A 121 2.63 -9.40 11.71
N GLN A 122 2.31 -8.77 12.85
CA GLN A 122 1.00 -8.84 13.50
C GLN A 122 0.02 -7.76 12.99
N VAL A 123 0.51 -6.60 12.56
CA VAL A 123 -0.33 -5.47 12.14
C VAL A 123 -0.50 -5.42 10.61
N MET A 124 0.56 -5.67 9.86
CA MET A 124 0.56 -5.64 8.38
C MET A 124 0.17 -7.01 7.80
N ARG A 125 -0.92 -7.58 8.34
CA ARG A 125 -1.40 -8.92 7.96
C ARG A 125 -1.92 -8.93 6.53
N CYS A 126 -1.82 -10.10 5.90
CA CYS A 126 -2.29 -10.33 4.54
C CYS A 126 -3.51 -11.23 4.49
N PHE A 127 -4.40 -10.94 3.56
CA PHE A 127 -5.66 -11.61 3.32
C PHE A 127 -5.76 -12.01 1.85
N LYS A 128 -6.42 -13.14 1.62
CA LYS A 128 -6.75 -13.61 0.27
C LYS A 128 -8.19 -13.22 -0.05
N LEU A 129 -8.38 -12.28 -0.97
CA LEU A 129 -9.68 -11.76 -1.41
C LEU A 129 -10.00 -12.38 -2.76
N GLU A 130 -10.77 -13.47 -2.77
CA GLU A 130 -10.91 -14.36 -3.93
C GLU A 130 -9.53 -14.85 -4.43
N ASP A 131 -9.07 -14.36 -5.59
CA ASP A 131 -7.78 -14.72 -6.19
C ASP A 131 -6.68 -13.69 -5.89
N GLU A 132 -7.05 -12.52 -5.36
CA GLU A 132 -6.13 -11.39 -5.14
C GLU A 132 -5.59 -11.39 -3.71
N ASN A 133 -4.33 -11.00 -3.52
CA ASN A 133 -3.74 -10.87 -2.19
C ASN A 133 -3.74 -9.39 -1.78
N TYR A 134 -4.18 -9.10 -0.57
CA TYR A 134 -4.15 -7.75 0.00
C TYR A 134 -3.47 -7.78 1.37
N CYS A 135 -2.53 -6.87 1.61
CA CYS A 135 -1.87 -6.72 2.92
C CYS A 135 -2.15 -5.34 3.50
N LEU A 136 -2.53 -5.28 4.77
CA LEU A 136 -2.83 -4.03 5.47
C LEU A 136 -1.64 -3.06 5.39
N GLY A 137 -1.91 -1.82 5.00
CA GLY A 137 -0.92 -0.76 4.75
C GLY A 137 -0.16 -0.88 3.42
N LEU A 138 0.10 -2.09 2.92
CA LEU A 138 0.83 -2.30 1.65
C LEU A 138 -0.08 -2.22 0.42
N GLY A 139 -1.33 -2.65 0.54
CA GLY A 139 -2.28 -2.76 -0.57
C GLY A 139 -2.31 -4.14 -1.24
N PHE A 140 -2.81 -4.18 -2.47
CA PHE A 140 -2.79 -5.39 -3.31
C PHE A 140 -1.37 -5.77 -3.70
N VAL A 141 -1.00 -7.03 -3.51
CA VAL A 141 0.34 -7.56 -3.80
C VAL A 141 0.26 -8.76 -4.74
N ASP A 142 1.18 -8.84 -5.71
CA ASP A 142 1.27 -9.99 -6.61
C ASP A 142 1.74 -11.26 -5.86
N GLN A 143 2.58 -11.08 -4.83
CA GLN A 143 3.13 -12.14 -4.00
C GLN A 143 3.04 -11.74 -2.52
N LEU A 144 2.70 -12.69 -1.66
CA LEU A 144 2.65 -12.45 -0.23
C LEU A 144 4.07 -12.15 0.31
N PRO A 145 4.29 -11.04 1.01
CA PRO A 145 5.57 -10.76 1.63
C PRO A 145 5.84 -11.77 2.75
N THR A 146 7.10 -12.20 2.86
CA THR A 146 7.58 -12.96 4.01
C THR A 146 7.63 -12.08 5.25
N GLY A 147 7.61 -12.70 6.45
CA GLY A 147 7.81 -11.96 7.69
C GLY A 147 9.11 -11.14 7.70
N ALA A 148 10.18 -11.66 7.10
CA ALA A 148 11.45 -10.93 6.97
C ALA A 148 11.32 -9.66 6.12
N GLN A 149 10.57 -9.71 5.01
CA GLN A 149 10.32 -8.53 4.17
C GLN A 149 9.46 -7.48 4.89
N LEU A 150 8.47 -7.91 5.69
CA LEU A 150 7.70 -7.00 6.53
C LEU A 150 8.56 -6.35 7.62
N SER A 151 9.41 -7.14 8.27
CA SER A 151 10.37 -6.65 9.28
C SER A 151 11.39 -5.67 8.69
N GLU A 152 11.87 -5.94 7.48
CA GLU A 152 12.76 -5.03 6.75
C GLU A 152 12.06 -3.71 6.41
N ALA A 153 10.78 -3.76 5.99
CA ALA A 153 10.02 -2.57 5.64
C ALA A 153 9.82 -1.59 6.83
N VAL A 154 9.76 -2.10 8.07
CA VAL A 154 9.66 -1.27 9.29
C VAL A 154 11.01 -0.96 9.94
N SER A 155 12.10 -1.53 9.41
CA SER A 155 13.43 -1.21 9.91
C SER A 155 13.83 0.17 9.41
N THR A 156 14.47 0.97 10.27
CA THR A 156 15.05 2.25 9.86
C THR A 156 16.08 2.01 8.76
N PRO A 157 16.06 2.74 7.64
CA PRO A 157 17.12 2.67 6.65
C PRO A 157 18.47 2.92 7.33
N ASP A 158 19.42 2.00 7.15
CA ASP A 158 20.75 2.14 7.72
C ASP A 158 21.36 3.47 7.21
N ALA A 159 21.89 4.30 8.12
CA ALA A 159 22.52 5.58 7.77
C ALA A 159 23.75 5.42 6.85
N SER A 160 24.18 4.16 6.63
CA SER A 160 25.23 3.75 5.72
C SER A 160 24.77 3.41 4.29
N ASP A 161 23.46 3.45 3.98
CA ASP A 161 22.99 3.35 2.60
C ASP A 161 23.43 4.61 1.81
N PRO A 162 24.23 4.46 0.73
CA PRO A 162 24.66 5.60 -0.09
C PRO A 162 23.50 6.36 -0.76
N ALA A 163 22.27 5.85 -0.71
CA ALA A 163 21.06 6.55 -1.15
C ALA A 163 20.52 7.57 -0.13
N THR A 164 20.78 7.38 1.17
CA THR A 164 20.32 8.23 2.28
C THR A 164 21.45 9.00 2.96
N SER A 165 22.71 8.57 2.80
CA SER A 165 23.86 9.25 3.37
C SER A 165 24.30 10.46 2.53
N PRO A 166 24.48 11.66 3.11
CA PRO A 166 25.03 12.81 2.40
C PRO A 166 26.51 12.56 2.09
N ARG A 167 26.82 12.13 0.86
CA ARG A 167 28.20 12.21 0.36
C ARG A 167 28.63 13.68 0.38
N THR A 168 29.48 14.02 1.34
CA THR A 168 30.36 15.17 1.25
C THR A 168 31.18 15.03 -0.02
N ALA A 169 30.97 15.95 -0.96
CA ALA A 169 31.87 16.12 -2.08
C ALA A 169 33.26 16.48 -1.51
N THR A 170 34.21 15.59 -1.64
CA THR A 170 35.62 15.86 -1.34
C THR A 170 36.15 16.77 -2.44
N GLU A 171 36.09 18.09 -2.22
CA GLU A 171 36.99 19.00 -2.93
C GLU A 171 38.41 18.89 -2.32
N PRO A 172 39.48 18.99 -3.13
CA PRO A 172 40.83 18.91 -2.62
C PRO A 172 41.18 20.18 -1.84
N ALA A 173 41.78 19.94 -0.68
CA ALA A 173 42.17 20.94 0.31
C ALA A 173 43.16 21.99 -0.21
N THR A 174 42.83 23.28 -0.03
CA THR A 174 43.78 24.31 0.42
C THR A 174 43.04 25.43 1.17
N MET A 175 42.95 25.30 2.51
CA MET A 175 43.14 26.33 3.55
C MET A 175 42.42 25.94 4.85
N GLU A 176 43.17 25.98 5.95
CA GLU A 176 42.80 25.61 7.33
C GLU A 176 42.13 26.79 8.09
N PRO A 177 41.58 26.61 9.31
CA PRO A 177 40.21 26.17 9.54
C PRO A 177 39.36 27.26 10.22
N ALA A 178 38.10 27.36 9.83
CA ALA A 178 37.05 27.84 10.72
C ALA A 178 36.22 26.62 11.12
N THR A 179 36.22 26.29 12.40
CA THR A 179 35.39 25.24 13.00
C THR A 179 33.92 25.64 12.86
N VAL A 180 33.31 25.29 11.73
CA VAL A 180 31.86 25.19 11.59
C VAL A 180 31.58 23.71 11.49
N GLU A 181 31.11 23.13 12.59
CA GLU A 181 30.46 21.82 12.58
C GLU A 181 29.47 21.80 11.40
N PRO A 182 29.58 20.87 10.44
CA PRO A 182 28.55 20.75 9.43
C PRO A 182 27.29 20.30 10.14
N ALA A 183 26.35 21.22 10.32
CA ALA A 183 25.01 20.90 10.80
C ALA A 183 24.46 19.81 9.89
N VAL A 184 24.34 18.59 10.44
CA VAL A 184 23.56 17.51 9.86
C VAL A 184 22.14 18.06 9.75
N VAL A 185 21.75 18.44 8.54
CA VAL A 185 20.36 18.85 8.30
C VAL A 185 19.60 17.55 8.18
N GLU A 186 18.92 17.21 9.27
CA GLU A 186 17.93 16.15 9.31
C GLU A 186 16.98 16.31 8.11
N PRO A 187 16.69 15.23 7.37
CA PRO A 187 15.77 15.27 6.24
C PRO A 187 14.42 15.79 6.73
N VAL A 188 13.86 16.77 6.01
CA VAL A 188 12.54 17.31 6.36
C VAL A 188 11.52 16.23 6.03
N ALA A 189 10.84 15.70 7.05
CA ALA A 189 9.72 14.80 6.85
C ALA A 189 8.63 15.52 6.07
N THR A 190 8.19 14.94 4.96
CA THR A 190 7.22 15.60 4.06
C THR A 190 5.76 15.23 4.35
N GLY A 191 5.52 14.18 5.14
CA GLY A 191 4.19 13.85 5.68
C GLY A 191 3.49 12.62 5.13
N ALA A 192 4.21 11.70 4.47
CA ALA A 192 3.69 10.35 4.23
C ALA A 192 4.17 9.44 5.36
N LEU A 193 3.27 8.64 5.94
CA LEU A 193 3.65 7.67 6.96
C LEU A 193 4.67 6.68 6.37
N SER A 194 5.67 6.31 7.17
CA SER A 194 6.50 5.13 6.93
C SER A 194 5.80 3.85 7.43
N PRO A 195 6.23 2.65 7.01
CA PRO A 195 5.69 1.40 7.57
C PRO A 195 5.87 1.30 9.09
N ALA A 196 6.99 1.80 9.61
CA ALA A 196 7.23 1.83 11.06
C ALA A 196 6.21 2.71 11.80
N GLU A 197 5.92 3.89 11.26
CA GLU A 197 4.91 4.80 11.84
C GLU A 197 3.50 4.24 11.69
N PHE A 198 3.16 3.62 10.56
CA PHE A 198 1.88 2.92 10.38
C PHE A 198 1.68 1.83 11.43
N VAL A 199 2.71 0.99 11.66
CA VAL A 199 2.65 -0.06 12.68
C VAL A 199 2.53 0.54 14.08
N ALA A 200 3.29 1.59 14.38
CA ALA A 200 3.23 2.27 15.66
C ALA A 200 1.83 2.89 15.93
N GLU A 201 1.26 3.60 14.96
CA GLU A 201 -0.06 4.21 15.06
C GLU A 201 -1.15 3.14 15.26
N ARG A 202 -1.13 2.07 14.46
CA ARG A 202 -2.08 0.95 14.58
C ARG A 202 -1.95 0.20 15.91
N THR A 203 -0.72 0.04 16.42
CA THR A 203 -0.45 -0.62 17.70
C THR A 203 -0.89 0.24 18.89
N ALA A 204 -0.87 1.56 18.76
CA ALA A 204 -1.31 2.48 19.80
C ALA A 204 -2.85 2.55 19.94
N LEU A 205 -3.60 2.08 18.95
CA LEU A 205 -5.05 2.00 19.02
C LEU A 205 -5.50 0.89 19.99
N PRO A 206 -6.56 1.11 20.79
CA PRO A 206 -7.27 0.01 21.43
C PRO A 206 -7.78 -1.00 20.40
N GLU A 207 -7.87 -2.27 20.78
CA GLU A 207 -8.29 -3.37 19.88
C GLU A 207 -9.53 -3.06 19.04
N SER A 208 -10.61 -2.55 19.65
CA SER A 208 -11.85 -2.25 18.92
C SER A 208 -11.68 -1.16 17.86
N ALA A 209 -10.87 -0.13 18.15
CA ALA A 209 -10.57 0.94 17.20
C ALA A 209 -9.63 0.45 16.09
N ARG A 210 -8.66 -0.41 16.42
CA ARG A 210 -7.78 -1.05 15.44
C ARG A 210 -8.58 -1.92 14.47
N VAL A 211 -9.43 -2.81 14.97
CA VAL A 211 -10.31 -3.66 14.15
C VAL A 211 -11.20 -2.82 13.24
N THR A 212 -11.79 -1.73 13.76
CA THR A 212 -12.60 -0.81 12.95
C THR A 212 -11.80 -0.22 11.79
N ALA A 213 -10.61 0.31 12.06
CA ALA A 213 -9.74 0.88 11.04
C ALA A 213 -9.20 -0.19 10.06
N GLU A 214 -9.02 -1.44 10.47
CA GLU A 214 -8.66 -2.56 9.59
C GLU A 214 -9.83 -2.93 8.66
N LEU A 215 -11.06 -3.00 9.20
CA LEU A 215 -12.26 -3.28 8.41
C LEU A 215 -12.56 -2.17 7.39
N GLU A 216 -12.37 -0.90 7.75
CA GLU A 216 -12.54 0.23 6.83
C GLU A 216 -11.56 0.15 5.63
N GLU A 217 -10.30 -0.18 5.90
CA GLU A 217 -9.32 -0.43 4.85
C GLU A 217 -9.71 -1.65 3.99
N MET A 218 -10.09 -2.75 4.63
CA MET A 218 -10.49 -3.97 3.95
C MET A 218 -11.78 -3.83 3.13
N GLN A 219 -12.68 -2.92 3.49
CA GLN A 219 -13.87 -2.61 2.69
C GLN A 219 -13.47 -2.01 1.34
N SER A 220 -12.55 -1.04 1.35
CA SER A 220 -12.01 -0.43 0.11
C SER A 220 -11.30 -1.46 -0.76
N ALA A 221 -10.52 -2.35 -0.13
CA ALA A 221 -9.88 -3.47 -0.82
C ALA A 221 -10.92 -4.44 -1.42
N TRP A 222 -11.91 -4.85 -0.64
CA TRP A 222 -12.96 -5.77 -1.09
C TRP A 222 -13.71 -5.24 -2.30
N ASP A 223 -14.11 -3.96 -2.27
CA ASP A 223 -14.85 -3.33 -3.35
C ASP A 223 -14.00 -3.15 -4.62
N GLY A 224 -12.68 -2.95 -4.46
CA GLY A 224 -11.74 -2.75 -5.57
C GLY A 224 -11.08 -4.01 -6.14
N ARG A 225 -11.42 -5.22 -5.67
CA ARG A 225 -10.75 -6.48 -6.07
C ARG A 225 -10.76 -6.75 -7.59
N ASP A 226 -11.83 -6.41 -8.28
CA ASP A 226 -11.91 -6.61 -9.75
C ASP A 226 -10.94 -5.69 -10.50
N LYS A 227 -10.66 -4.50 -9.96
CA LYS A 227 -9.65 -3.59 -10.50
C LYS A 227 -8.24 -4.13 -10.29
N ALA A 228 -7.95 -4.64 -9.09
CA ALA A 228 -6.66 -5.31 -8.81
C ALA A 228 -6.43 -6.49 -9.76
N ARG A 229 -7.46 -7.32 -9.96
CA ARG A 229 -7.45 -8.43 -10.93
C ARG A 229 -7.14 -7.92 -12.35
N ALA A 230 -7.78 -6.84 -12.79
CA ALA A 230 -7.53 -6.25 -14.11
C ALA A 230 -6.07 -5.76 -14.27
N LEU A 231 -5.50 -5.12 -13.24
CA LEU A 231 -4.10 -4.68 -13.25
C LEU A 231 -3.11 -5.85 -13.26
N ARG A 232 -3.40 -6.92 -12.53
CA ARG A 232 -2.60 -8.15 -12.53
C ARG A 232 -2.60 -8.81 -13.91
N LEU A 233 -3.75 -8.84 -14.58
CA LEU A 233 -3.94 -9.45 -15.90
C LEU A 233 -3.45 -8.57 -17.06
N LEU A 234 -3.15 -7.29 -16.83
CA LEU A 234 -2.66 -6.37 -17.86
C LEU A 234 -1.38 -6.87 -18.56
N ASP A 235 -0.55 -7.65 -17.85
CA ASP A 235 0.65 -8.26 -18.42
C ASP A 235 0.34 -9.47 -19.32
N ALA A 236 -0.77 -10.17 -19.09
CA ALA A 236 -1.15 -11.39 -19.80
C ALA A 236 -1.65 -11.11 -21.23
N ASP A 237 -2.29 -9.96 -21.46
CA ASP A 237 -2.86 -9.59 -22.76
C ASP A 237 -1.82 -9.10 -23.78
N ARG A 238 -0.57 -8.86 -23.36
CA ARG A 238 0.50 -8.37 -24.23
C ARG A 238 1.52 -9.43 -24.66
N ASN A 239 1.47 -10.60 -24.04
CA ASN A 239 2.08 -11.83 -24.56
C ASN A 239 0.94 -12.79 -24.94
N PRO A 240 0.39 -12.72 -26.18
CA PRO A 240 -0.39 -13.86 -26.66
C PRO A 240 0.50 -15.11 -26.52
N PRO A 241 -0.02 -16.27 -26.06
CA PRO A 241 0.72 -17.50 -26.21
C PRO A 241 1.14 -17.58 -27.66
N SER A 242 2.46 -17.68 -27.89
CA SER A 242 3.04 -17.81 -29.23
C SER A 242 2.19 -18.80 -30.00
N THR A 243 1.47 -18.31 -31.02
CA THR A 243 0.74 -19.17 -31.94
C THR A 243 1.66 -20.33 -32.32
N PRO A 244 1.25 -21.60 -32.18
CA PRO A 244 2.08 -22.71 -32.60
C PRO A 244 2.44 -22.51 -34.06
N GLN A 245 3.72 -22.27 -34.33
CA GLN A 245 4.26 -22.24 -35.67
C GLN A 245 3.90 -23.59 -36.33
N PRO A 246 3.21 -23.61 -37.49
CA PRO A 246 2.89 -24.86 -38.14
C PRO A 246 4.19 -25.49 -38.63
N GLY A 247 4.56 -26.63 -38.04
CA GLY A 247 5.54 -27.53 -38.62
C GLY A 247 6.69 -27.91 -37.71
N THR A 248 6.42 -28.75 -36.71
CA THR A 248 7.26 -29.91 -36.36
C THR A 248 6.36 -30.97 -35.73
N PRO A 249 6.33 -32.24 -36.20
CA PRO A 249 5.43 -33.25 -35.65
C PRO A 249 5.79 -33.60 -34.20
N GLU A 250 4.84 -33.38 -33.30
CA GLU A 250 4.88 -33.76 -31.90
C GLU A 250 4.77 -35.29 -31.78
N SER A 251 5.63 -35.90 -30.97
CA SER A 251 5.65 -37.36 -30.78
C SER A 251 4.36 -37.79 -30.08
N THR A 252 3.60 -38.65 -30.76
CA THR A 252 2.42 -39.35 -30.24
C THR A 252 2.70 -40.03 -28.90
N ALA A 253 2.12 -39.50 -27.82
CA ALA A 253 1.99 -40.22 -26.56
C ALA A 253 0.85 -41.25 -26.68
N THR A 254 1.22 -42.50 -26.47
CA THR A 254 0.41 -43.72 -26.55
C THR A 254 -0.79 -43.66 -25.60
N PRO A 255 -2.01 -44.02 -26.05
CA PRO A 255 -3.17 -44.06 -25.16
C PRO A 255 -3.04 -45.17 -24.11
N MET A 256 -3.38 -44.82 -22.87
CA MET A 256 -3.50 -45.70 -21.71
C MET A 256 -4.65 -46.70 -21.92
N PRO A 257 -4.49 -48.00 -21.59
CA PRO A 257 -5.51 -49.01 -21.86
C PRO A 257 -6.73 -48.89 -20.92
N THR A 258 -7.89 -48.96 -21.55
CA THR A 258 -9.23 -49.00 -20.97
C THR A 258 -9.44 -50.31 -20.20
N GLY A 259 -9.92 -50.21 -18.94
CA GLY A 259 -10.24 -51.36 -18.10
C GLY A 259 -11.43 -52.18 -18.64
N THR A 260 -11.24 -53.49 -18.68
CA THR A 260 -12.17 -54.54 -19.08
C THR A 260 -13.37 -54.66 -18.11
N PRO A 261 -14.62 -54.79 -18.60
CA PRO A 261 -15.76 -55.06 -17.72
C PRO A 261 -15.81 -56.52 -17.25
N THR A 262 -16.07 -56.71 -15.97
CA THR A 262 -16.26 -58.01 -15.30
C THR A 262 -17.67 -58.58 -15.63
N PRO A 263 -17.81 -59.88 -15.94
CA PRO A 263 -19.10 -60.50 -16.21
C PRO A 263 -19.90 -60.73 -14.92
N THR A 264 -21.18 -60.37 -14.92
CA THR A 264 -22.12 -60.58 -13.82
C THR A 264 -22.85 -61.92 -13.98
N GLY A 265 -22.92 -62.69 -12.89
CA GLY A 265 -23.53 -64.00 -12.81
C GLY A 265 -25.07 -64.03 -12.77
N THR A 266 -25.55 -65.21 -13.13
CA THR A 266 -26.88 -65.80 -13.34
C THR A 266 -27.97 -65.56 -12.27
N PRO A 267 -29.28 -65.53 -12.65
CA PRO A 267 -30.40 -65.33 -11.72
C PRO A 267 -30.83 -66.61 -10.99
N THR A 268 -31.47 -66.49 -9.83
CA THR A 268 -32.17 -67.58 -9.12
C THR A 268 -33.35 -66.98 -8.31
N PRO A 269 -34.50 -67.68 -8.17
CA PRO A 269 -35.82 -67.04 -8.14
C PRO A 269 -36.38 -66.72 -6.75
N THR A 270 -37.44 -65.91 -6.84
CA THR A 270 -38.41 -65.39 -5.87
C THR A 270 -39.00 -66.43 -4.89
N PRO A 271 -39.32 -65.99 -3.66
CA PRO A 271 -40.65 -66.25 -3.13
C PRO A 271 -41.39 -65.01 -2.63
N THR A 272 -42.69 -65.24 -2.53
CA THR A 272 -43.88 -64.39 -2.40
C THR A 272 -44.04 -63.55 -1.13
N GLY A 273 -44.46 -62.29 -1.33
CA GLY A 273 -45.72 -61.69 -0.84
C GLY A 273 -45.94 -61.46 0.66
N THR A 274 -45.97 -60.18 1.09
CA THR A 274 -46.92 -59.62 2.09
C THR A 274 -46.87 -58.07 2.01
N PRO A 275 -47.95 -57.33 2.38
CA PRO A 275 -48.35 -56.08 1.72
C PRO A 275 -47.86 -54.80 2.40
N THR A 276 -48.27 -53.66 1.80
CA THR A 276 -48.47 -52.29 2.37
C THR A 276 -47.26 -51.36 2.19
N PRO A 277 -47.38 -50.02 1.95
CA PRO A 277 -48.56 -49.12 2.00
C PRO A 277 -48.84 -48.30 0.73
N THR A 278 -50.03 -47.68 0.75
CA THR A 278 -50.58 -46.62 -0.09
C THR A 278 -49.57 -45.61 -0.65
N ALA A 279 -49.69 -45.32 -1.95
CA ALA A 279 -48.89 -44.34 -2.66
C ALA A 279 -49.11 -42.89 -2.14
N PRO A 280 -48.05 -42.12 -1.84
CA PRO A 280 -48.14 -40.67 -1.73
C PRO A 280 -48.29 -40.04 -3.13
N PRO A 281 -48.87 -38.83 -3.24
CA PRO A 281 -49.21 -38.21 -4.52
C PRO A 281 -47.98 -38.05 -5.41
N THR A 282 -48.16 -38.44 -6.68
CA THR A 282 -47.23 -38.23 -7.78
C THR A 282 -46.89 -36.74 -7.90
N GLY A 283 -45.65 -36.40 -7.53
CA GLY A 283 -45.06 -35.11 -7.83
C GLY A 283 -44.96 -34.93 -9.34
N THR A 284 -45.54 -33.84 -9.83
CA THR A 284 -45.38 -33.33 -11.19
C THR A 284 -43.88 -33.24 -11.53
N PRO A 285 -43.42 -33.67 -12.72
CA PRO A 285 -42.01 -33.61 -13.08
C PRO A 285 -41.52 -32.15 -13.04
N THR A 286 -40.66 -31.84 -12.08
CA THR A 286 -39.89 -30.60 -12.06
C THR A 286 -38.98 -30.59 -13.27
N ALA A 287 -39.16 -29.60 -14.14
CA ALA A 287 -38.30 -29.38 -15.30
C ALA A 287 -36.84 -29.33 -14.86
N THR A 288 -36.00 -30.18 -15.46
CA THR A 288 -34.55 -30.11 -15.32
C THR A 288 -34.11 -28.69 -15.71
N PRO A 289 -33.40 -27.94 -14.85
CA PRO A 289 -32.92 -26.61 -15.20
C PRO A 289 -31.97 -26.77 -16.39
N THR A 290 -32.40 -26.26 -17.53
CA THR A 290 -31.56 -26.18 -18.72
C THR A 290 -30.49 -25.15 -18.40
N LYS A 291 -29.22 -25.57 -18.43
CA LYS A 291 -28.05 -24.69 -18.30
C LYS A 291 -28.29 -23.49 -19.24
N PRO A 292 -28.24 -22.23 -18.74
CA PRO A 292 -28.36 -21.07 -19.61
C PRO A 292 -27.34 -21.19 -20.74
N SER A 293 -27.80 -21.03 -21.98
CA SER A 293 -26.91 -20.81 -23.12
C SER A 293 -25.93 -19.70 -22.73
N PRO A 294 -24.61 -19.85 -23.02
CA PRO A 294 -23.67 -18.77 -22.79
C PRO A 294 -24.22 -17.49 -23.46
N PRO A 295 -24.11 -16.33 -22.79
CA PRO A 295 -24.50 -15.07 -23.41
C PRO A 295 -23.79 -14.95 -24.77
N PRO A 296 -24.45 -14.38 -25.79
CA PRO A 296 -23.80 -14.10 -27.05
C PRO A 296 -22.49 -13.37 -26.76
N VAL A 297 -21.38 -13.88 -27.30
CA VAL A 297 -20.07 -13.25 -27.23
C VAL A 297 -20.27 -11.83 -27.76
N GLU A 298 -20.26 -10.84 -26.86
CA GLU A 298 -20.36 -9.45 -27.28
C GLU A 298 -19.20 -9.19 -28.23
N THR A 299 -19.53 -8.69 -29.42
CA THR A 299 -18.53 -8.25 -30.37
C THR A 299 -17.69 -7.19 -29.66
N PRO A 300 -16.36 -7.33 -29.55
CA PRO A 300 -15.54 -6.40 -28.80
C PRO A 300 -15.77 -5.00 -29.34
N THR A 301 -16.31 -4.12 -28.50
CA THR A 301 -16.42 -2.69 -28.78
C THR A 301 -15.04 -2.19 -29.19
N PRO A 302 -14.89 -1.45 -30.31
CA PRO A 302 -13.58 -0.96 -30.74
C PRO A 302 -12.92 -0.18 -29.59
N VAL A 303 -11.80 -0.69 -29.07
CA VAL A 303 -11.05 -0.03 -28.01
C VAL A 303 -10.55 1.30 -28.58
N LYS A 304 -11.12 2.42 -28.10
CA LYS A 304 -10.68 3.75 -28.52
C LYS A 304 -9.19 3.86 -28.19
N PRO A 305 -8.33 4.19 -29.16
CA PRO A 305 -6.90 4.30 -28.90
C PRO A 305 -6.67 5.43 -27.90
N LEU A 306 -5.87 5.15 -26.88
CA LEU A 306 -5.42 6.14 -25.90
C LEU A 306 -4.69 7.30 -26.61
N PRO A 307 -4.89 8.55 -26.17
CA PRO A 307 -4.20 9.71 -26.75
C PRO A 307 -2.68 9.62 -26.58
N VAL A 308 -1.92 10.42 -27.35
CA VAL A 308 -0.45 10.46 -27.24
C VAL A 308 -0.01 11.07 -25.91
N SER A 309 -0.74 12.09 -25.47
CA SER A 309 -0.61 12.69 -24.15
C SER A 309 -1.99 13.07 -23.63
N ASN A 310 -2.16 13.01 -22.31
CA ASN A 310 -3.36 13.52 -21.65
C ASN A 310 -2.98 14.15 -20.32
N TYR A 311 -3.60 15.28 -19.99
CA TYR A 311 -3.37 15.97 -18.72
C TYR A 311 -4.70 16.52 -18.19
N ILE A 312 -4.98 16.20 -16.94
CA ILE A 312 -6.18 16.60 -16.21
C ILE A 312 -5.83 17.64 -15.15
N MET A 313 -6.87 18.11 -14.43
CA MET A 313 -6.75 18.96 -13.24
C MET A 313 -6.04 20.31 -13.45
N LYS A 314 -6.16 20.91 -14.64
CA LYS A 314 -5.55 22.22 -14.92
C LYS A 314 -6.07 23.29 -13.94
N GLY A 315 -5.15 23.85 -13.15
CA GLY A 315 -5.45 24.95 -12.23
C GLY A 315 -5.74 24.55 -10.78
N TYR A 316 -5.64 23.26 -10.44
CA TYR A 316 -5.90 22.74 -9.10
C TYR A 316 -4.63 22.33 -8.34
N GLN A 317 -3.45 22.78 -8.77
CA GLN A 317 -2.22 22.59 -8.00
C GLN A 317 -2.25 23.42 -6.70
N THR A 318 -1.67 22.88 -5.64
CA THR A 318 -1.52 23.53 -4.33
C THR A 318 -0.16 23.19 -3.71
N SER A 319 0.31 24.03 -2.79
CA SER A 319 1.53 23.78 -2.02
C SER A 319 1.15 23.38 -0.59
N GLN A 320 1.83 22.40 -0.02
CA GLN A 320 1.53 21.94 1.34
C GLN A 320 1.77 23.04 2.37
N GLU A 321 0.87 23.15 3.33
CA GLU A 321 0.87 24.23 4.32
C GLU A 321 1.80 23.96 5.49
N LYS A 322 1.99 22.69 5.83
CA LYS A 322 2.88 22.21 6.90
C LYS A 322 3.86 21.18 6.36
N GLY A 323 5.01 21.05 7.02
CA GLY A 323 6.07 20.11 6.60
C GLY A 323 5.57 18.67 6.47
N TYR A 324 4.63 18.24 7.30
CA TYR A 324 4.06 16.88 7.32
C TYR A 324 2.69 16.75 6.63
N TRP A 325 2.31 17.69 5.73
CA TRP A 325 0.98 17.75 5.10
C TRP A 325 0.97 17.44 3.59
N CYS A 326 1.92 16.64 3.07
CA CYS A 326 1.85 16.24 1.66
C CYS A 326 0.57 15.45 1.33
N GLY A 327 0.06 14.62 2.25
CA GLY A 327 -1.23 13.93 2.10
C GLY A 327 -2.40 14.89 1.92
N PRO A 328 -2.71 15.76 2.92
CA PRO A 328 -3.76 16.77 2.81
C PRO A 328 -3.64 17.69 1.59
N ALA A 329 -2.43 18.10 1.21
CA ALA A 329 -2.20 18.94 0.03
C ALA A 329 -2.48 18.19 -1.29
N THR A 330 -2.03 16.93 -1.38
CA THR A 330 -2.32 16.05 -2.52
C THR A 330 -3.82 15.83 -2.64
N PHE A 331 -4.49 15.50 -1.53
CA PHE A 331 -5.93 15.24 -1.53
C PHE A 331 -6.74 16.49 -1.85
N GLN A 332 -6.36 17.65 -1.31
CA GLN A 332 -6.96 18.93 -1.66
C GLN A 332 -6.94 19.18 -3.17
N SER A 333 -5.83 18.88 -3.84
CA SER A 333 -5.74 19.04 -5.30
C SER A 333 -6.70 18.10 -6.04
N ILE A 334 -6.81 16.85 -5.56
CA ILE A 334 -7.70 15.81 -6.12
C ILE A 334 -9.18 16.20 -5.94
N ASP A 335 -9.56 16.64 -4.75
CA ASP A 335 -10.90 17.09 -4.40
C ASP A 335 -11.32 18.32 -5.21
N TRP A 336 -10.50 19.37 -5.23
CA TRP A 336 -10.82 20.59 -5.97
C TRP A 336 -11.05 20.33 -7.46
N ALA A 337 -10.34 19.36 -8.04
CA ALA A 337 -10.50 19.00 -9.44
C ALA A 337 -11.74 18.14 -9.72
N ASP A 338 -12.32 17.47 -8.72
CA ASP A 338 -13.53 16.66 -8.86
C ASP A 338 -14.76 17.55 -9.08
N ASP A 339 -14.94 18.57 -8.23
CA ASP A 339 -16.19 19.33 -8.19
C ASP A 339 -16.04 20.83 -7.91
N ASN A 340 -14.82 21.37 -7.95
CA ASN A 340 -14.51 22.76 -7.64
C ASN A 340 -14.82 23.19 -6.20
N GLN A 341 -15.00 22.23 -5.27
CA GLN A 341 -15.01 22.57 -3.85
C GLN A 341 -13.66 23.16 -3.43
N ARG A 342 -13.66 23.85 -2.29
CA ARG A 342 -12.50 24.60 -1.78
C ARG A 342 -12.18 24.20 -0.35
N ASP A 343 -12.25 22.91 -0.08
CA ASP A 343 -11.86 22.39 1.22
C ASP A 343 -10.39 22.67 1.49
N THR A 344 -10.09 22.99 2.75
CA THR A 344 -8.75 23.38 3.19
C THR A 344 -7.92 22.15 3.54
N GLN A 345 -6.58 22.27 3.52
CA GLN A 345 -5.71 21.18 3.98
C GLN A 345 -5.96 20.85 5.45
N ALA A 346 -6.37 21.80 6.27
CA ALA A 346 -6.78 21.54 7.66
C ALA A 346 -8.05 20.68 7.76
N SER A 347 -9.03 20.88 6.86
CA SER A 347 -10.22 20.04 6.77
C SER A 347 -9.82 18.61 6.36
N TRP A 348 -9.02 18.49 5.30
CA TRP A 348 -8.55 17.20 4.82
C TRP A 348 -7.64 16.48 5.82
N ALA A 349 -6.79 17.20 6.55
CA ALA A 349 -5.98 16.60 7.61
C ALA A 349 -6.83 15.93 8.69
N LYS A 350 -8.02 16.47 8.99
CA LYS A 350 -8.95 15.85 9.92
C LYS A 350 -9.60 14.60 9.32
N ASP A 351 -10.10 14.69 8.09
CA ASP A 351 -10.79 13.57 7.42
C ASP A 351 -9.84 12.41 7.09
N LEU A 352 -8.57 12.70 6.79
CA LEU A 352 -7.52 11.73 6.51
C LEU A 352 -6.87 11.16 7.77
N GLY A 353 -7.20 11.68 8.96
CA GLY A 353 -6.54 11.29 10.22
C GLY A 353 -5.06 11.67 10.27
N THR A 354 -4.64 12.72 9.55
CA THR A 354 -3.24 13.14 9.45
C THR A 354 -2.67 13.54 10.81
N THR A 355 -1.56 12.91 11.21
CA THR A 355 -0.80 13.24 12.43
C THR A 355 0.46 14.03 12.07
N SER A 356 1.32 14.31 13.06
CA SER A 356 2.66 14.86 12.81
C SER A 356 3.59 13.86 12.10
N SER A 357 3.29 12.56 12.16
CA SER A 357 4.00 11.52 11.40
C SER A 357 3.55 11.47 9.95
N GLY A 358 2.35 11.98 9.63
CA GLY A 358 1.89 12.13 8.27
C GLY A 358 0.54 11.46 8.02
N THR A 359 0.34 11.00 6.79
CA THR A 359 -0.91 10.39 6.33
C THR A 359 -0.66 9.00 5.74
N GLY A 360 -1.56 8.05 6.02
CA GLY A 360 -1.53 6.71 5.43
C GLY A 360 -2.24 6.66 4.07
N ILE A 361 -1.70 5.89 3.12
CA ILE A 361 -2.25 5.81 1.77
C ILE A 361 -3.65 5.19 1.75
N SER A 362 -3.94 4.25 2.66
CA SER A 362 -5.27 3.65 2.80
C SER A 362 -6.34 4.70 3.13
N ALA A 363 -6.00 5.72 3.93
CA ALA A 363 -6.91 6.83 4.23
C ALA A 363 -7.11 7.73 3.00
N MET A 364 -6.05 8.00 2.23
CA MET A 364 -6.13 8.76 0.97
C MET A 364 -7.06 8.07 -0.04
N VAL A 365 -6.91 6.76 -0.21
CA VAL A 365 -7.76 5.95 -1.11
C VAL A 365 -9.20 5.89 -0.60
N GLN A 366 -9.40 5.63 0.69
CA GLN A 366 -10.73 5.60 1.31
C GLN A 366 -11.47 6.92 1.10
N GLN A 367 -10.84 8.07 1.40
CA GLN A 367 -11.48 9.37 1.20
C GLN A 367 -11.72 9.69 -0.27
N THR A 368 -10.87 9.20 -1.19
CA THR A 368 -11.11 9.36 -2.64
C THR A 368 -12.43 8.69 -3.03
N ASN A 369 -12.62 7.44 -2.59
CA ASN A 369 -13.85 6.68 -2.84
C ASN A 369 -15.09 7.26 -2.14
N LEU A 370 -14.92 7.88 -0.97
CA LEU A 370 -16.05 8.39 -0.18
C LEU A 370 -16.47 9.81 -0.53
N LYS A 371 -15.52 10.67 -0.92
CA LYS A 371 -15.72 12.13 -1.01
C LYS A 371 -15.63 12.68 -2.42
N THR A 372 -15.11 11.92 -3.38
CA THR A 372 -15.00 12.35 -4.78
C THR A 372 -15.85 11.48 -5.69
N LYS A 373 -15.94 11.83 -6.97
CA LYS A 373 -16.57 11.00 -8.02
C LYS A 373 -15.54 10.38 -8.96
N TRP A 374 -14.26 10.40 -8.59
CA TRP A 374 -13.20 9.77 -9.36
C TRP A 374 -13.37 8.25 -9.46
N ASP A 375 -14.00 7.62 -8.46
CA ASP A 375 -14.36 6.20 -8.47
C ASP A 375 -15.41 5.86 -9.53
N ILE A 376 -16.34 6.78 -9.82
CA ILE A 376 -17.33 6.63 -10.91
C ILE A 376 -16.62 6.66 -12.26
N ALA A 377 -15.55 7.44 -12.39
CA ALA A 377 -14.78 7.59 -13.62
C ALA A 377 -13.85 6.39 -13.86
N ALA A 378 -13.02 6.04 -12.88
CA ALA A 378 -11.93 5.07 -13.04
C ALA A 378 -12.13 3.74 -12.27
N GLY A 379 -13.34 3.51 -11.75
CA GLY A 379 -13.63 2.43 -10.81
C GLY A 379 -13.08 2.71 -9.41
N THR A 380 -13.52 1.92 -8.42
CA THR A 380 -13.07 2.02 -7.02
C THR A 380 -11.55 2.16 -6.93
N TYR A 381 -11.08 3.19 -6.24
CA TYR A 381 -9.66 3.39 -5.97
C TYR A 381 -9.14 2.30 -5.05
N ILE A 382 -7.95 1.81 -5.33
CA ILE A 382 -7.26 0.79 -4.55
C ILE A 382 -5.86 1.25 -4.19
N VAL A 383 -5.33 0.73 -3.07
CA VAL A 383 -3.89 0.76 -2.81
C VAL A 383 -3.27 -0.41 -3.56
N GLN A 384 -2.39 -0.13 -4.51
CA GLN A 384 -1.72 -1.14 -5.34
C GLN A 384 -0.22 -1.13 -5.08
N ASN A 385 0.33 -2.25 -4.60
CA ASN A 385 1.77 -2.43 -4.51
C ASN A 385 2.37 -2.66 -5.91
N VAL A 386 3.50 -2.00 -6.19
CA VAL A 386 4.17 -2.04 -7.49
C VAL A 386 5.55 -2.70 -7.42
N GLY A 387 5.90 -3.32 -6.29
CA GLY A 387 7.23 -3.89 -6.04
C GLY A 387 7.70 -4.92 -7.06
N HIS A 388 6.77 -5.62 -7.72
CA HIS A 388 7.04 -6.64 -8.73
C HIS A 388 6.77 -6.18 -10.17
N TRP A 389 6.45 -4.90 -10.35
CA TRP A 389 6.15 -4.35 -11.67
C TRP A 389 7.42 -4.02 -12.46
N THR A 390 7.25 -3.81 -13.75
CA THR A 390 8.29 -3.21 -14.61
C THR A 390 8.01 -1.71 -14.80
N PRO A 391 9.03 -0.90 -15.17
CA PRO A 391 8.80 0.50 -15.53
C PRO A 391 7.77 0.66 -16.66
N GLN A 392 7.73 -0.30 -17.58
CA GLN A 392 6.78 -0.31 -18.70
C GLN A 392 5.35 -0.53 -18.19
N LYS A 393 5.12 -1.56 -17.35
CA LYS A 393 3.82 -1.80 -16.72
C LYS A 393 3.36 -0.59 -15.92
N PHE A 394 4.23 0.00 -15.11
CA PHE A 394 3.94 1.21 -14.35
C PHE A 394 3.44 2.33 -15.27
N PHE A 395 4.17 2.61 -16.36
CA PHE A 395 3.74 3.64 -17.31
C PHE A 395 2.45 3.29 -18.04
N ASP A 396 2.22 2.03 -18.38
CA ASP A 396 0.98 1.57 -19.02
C ASP A 396 -0.24 1.72 -18.12
N VAL A 397 -0.11 1.42 -16.83
CA VAL A 397 -1.17 1.65 -15.84
C VAL A 397 -1.52 3.13 -15.76
N HIS A 398 -0.53 4.02 -15.73
CA HIS A 398 -0.77 5.46 -15.77
C HIS A 398 -1.45 5.90 -17.05
N GLN A 399 -1.01 5.41 -18.21
CA GLN A 399 -1.62 5.75 -19.49
C GLN A 399 -3.08 5.30 -19.60
N ASN A 400 -3.39 4.11 -19.08
CA ASN A 400 -4.76 3.59 -19.05
C ASN A 400 -5.62 4.46 -18.13
N HIS A 401 -5.20 4.63 -16.87
CA HIS A 401 -5.97 5.32 -15.84
C HIS A 401 -6.15 6.83 -16.12
N LEU A 402 -5.15 7.48 -16.72
CA LEU A 402 -5.19 8.92 -17.04
C LEU A 402 -5.60 9.19 -18.49
N GLY A 403 -5.79 8.18 -19.33
CA GLY A 403 -5.96 8.36 -20.78
C GLY A 403 -7.18 7.69 -21.36
N ASP A 404 -7.87 6.86 -20.59
CA ASP A 404 -9.12 6.25 -21.01
C ASP A 404 -10.23 7.31 -21.16
N GLY A 405 -11.43 6.88 -21.54
CA GLY A 405 -12.56 7.79 -21.75
C GLY A 405 -13.05 8.53 -20.50
N ALA A 406 -12.53 8.21 -19.31
CA ALA A 406 -12.93 8.74 -18.02
C ALA A 406 -11.70 8.90 -17.09
N PRO A 407 -10.76 9.80 -17.45
CA PRO A 407 -9.47 9.89 -16.78
C PRO A 407 -9.62 10.37 -15.33
N ALA A 408 -8.85 9.77 -14.42
CA ALA A 408 -8.82 10.14 -13.01
C ALA A 408 -7.38 10.25 -12.48
N PRO A 409 -7.13 11.03 -11.40
CA PRO A 409 -5.78 11.25 -10.89
C PRO A 409 -5.22 10.03 -10.14
N VAL A 410 -3.91 9.87 -10.17
CA VAL A 410 -3.20 8.86 -9.38
C VAL A 410 -2.65 9.51 -8.10
N ILE A 411 -2.76 8.83 -6.97
CA ILE A 411 -2.05 9.17 -5.73
C ILE A 411 -0.67 8.52 -5.82
N GLU A 412 0.34 9.30 -6.22
CA GLU A 412 1.72 8.84 -6.29
C GLU A 412 2.29 8.79 -4.87
N HIS A 413 2.95 7.69 -4.51
CA HIS A 413 3.58 7.54 -3.19
C HIS A 413 5.06 7.17 -3.36
N VAL A 414 5.88 8.20 -3.28
CA VAL A 414 7.29 8.16 -3.70
C VAL A 414 8.22 8.40 -2.52
N GLN A 415 9.50 8.08 -2.69
CA GLN A 415 10.57 8.63 -1.86
C GLN A 415 11.18 9.84 -2.59
N LEU A 416 11.15 11.04 -1.98
CA LEU A 416 11.68 12.25 -2.58
C LEU A 416 13.21 12.32 -2.53
N LEU A 417 13.87 11.64 -3.47
CA LEU A 417 15.33 11.64 -3.60
C LEU A 417 15.77 12.44 -4.83
N LYS A 418 16.85 13.23 -4.68
CA LYS A 418 17.42 14.06 -5.77
C LYS A 418 17.76 13.27 -7.03
N ARG A 419 18.18 12.00 -6.85
CA ARG A 419 18.52 11.11 -7.97
C ARG A 419 17.34 10.85 -8.92
N TYR A 420 16.11 10.98 -8.42
CA TYR A 420 14.89 10.82 -9.21
C TYR A 420 14.21 12.17 -9.51
N PHE A 421 14.37 13.14 -8.60
CA PHE A 421 13.80 14.48 -8.70
C PHE A 421 14.91 15.54 -8.64
N PRO A 422 15.60 15.83 -9.76
CA PRO A 422 16.77 16.71 -9.76
C PRO A 422 16.47 18.18 -9.45
N TYR A 423 15.19 18.56 -9.36
CA TYR A 423 14.77 19.88 -8.89
C TYR A 423 14.92 20.07 -7.37
N LEU A 424 15.09 18.99 -6.60
CA LEU A 424 15.30 19.04 -5.15
C LEU A 424 16.74 19.48 -4.80
N ALA A 425 16.92 20.27 -3.75
CA ALA A 425 18.24 20.56 -3.20
C ALA A 425 18.71 19.47 -2.23
N PHE A 426 17.80 18.80 -1.53
CA PHE A 426 18.04 17.77 -0.51
C PHE A 426 17.22 16.49 -0.78
N ASN A 427 17.64 15.37 -0.18
CA ASN A 427 16.81 14.17 -0.11
C ASN A 427 15.80 14.32 1.05
N HIS A 428 14.59 13.80 0.88
CA HIS A 428 13.52 13.85 1.87
C HIS A 428 12.87 12.48 2.05
N SER A 429 11.96 12.40 3.01
CA SER A 429 11.21 11.18 3.38
C SER A 429 10.25 10.72 2.27
N GLY A 430 9.45 9.68 2.58
CA GLY A 430 8.26 9.33 1.81
C GLY A 430 7.33 10.54 1.63
N HIS A 431 6.64 10.59 0.50
CA HIS A 431 5.89 11.76 0.03
C HIS A 431 4.74 11.37 -0.90
N TYR A 432 3.64 12.15 -0.86
CA TYR A 432 2.54 12.04 -1.82
C TYR A 432 2.56 13.15 -2.84
N GLN A 433 2.27 12.79 -4.10
CA GLN A 433 2.07 13.74 -5.21
C GLN A 433 0.83 13.32 -6.00
N VAL A 434 0.31 14.25 -6.82
CA VAL A 434 -0.80 13.93 -7.72
C VAL A 434 -0.25 13.56 -9.09
N GLY A 435 -0.45 12.33 -9.55
CA GLY A 435 -0.30 11.92 -10.93
C GLY A 435 -1.48 12.42 -11.75
N ARG A 436 -1.24 13.39 -12.65
CA ARG A 436 -2.29 14.14 -13.37
C ARG A 436 -2.17 14.09 -14.89
N GLY A 437 -1.29 13.25 -15.42
CA GLY A 437 -1.23 13.01 -16.86
C GLY A 437 0.00 12.24 -17.32
N TYR A 438 0.13 12.10 -18.63
CA TYR A 438 1.28 11.46 -19.26
C TYR A 438 1.58 12.07 -20.64
N ASP A 439 2.79 11.82 -21.13
CA ASP A 439 3.19 12.06 -22.50
C ASP A 439 4.06 10.90 -23.03
N ARG A 440 3.57 10.23 -24.07
CA ARG A 440 4.24 9.08 -24.69
C ARG A 440 5.47 9.45 -25.50
N ASN A 441 5.53 10.67 -26.04
CA ASN A 441 6.68 11.10 -26.85
C ASN A 441 7.91 11.28 -25.97
N THR A 442 7.71 11.77 -24.75
CA THR A 442 8.79 12.01 -23.77
C THR A 442 8.91 10.88 -22.74
N GLY A 443 7.95 9.97 -22.67
CA GLY A 443 7.93 8.89 -21.67
C GLY A 443 7.80 9.42 -20.24
N THR A 444 7.01 10.47 -20.06
CA THR A 444 6.89 11.17 -18.77
C THR A 444 5.49 11.05 -18.18
N ILE A 445 5.42 11.02 -16.85
CA ILE A 445 4.20 11.21 -16.07
C ILE A 445 4.17 12.64 -15.55
N GLY A 446 3.06 13.32 -15.77
CA GLY A 446 2.82 14.65 -15.25
C GLY A 446 2.35 14.58 -13.81
N ILE A 447 3.01 15.32 -12.92
CA ILE A 447 2.63 15.41 -11.52
C ILE A 447 2.25 16.84 -11.12
N PHE A 448 1.56 16.98 -9.99
CA PHE A 448 1.65 18.16 -9.12
C PHE A 448 2.52 17.82 -7.92
N GLU A 449 3.69 18.47 -7.86
CA GLU A 449 4.53 18.50 -6.66
C GLU A 449 3.89 19.47 -5.66
N VAL A 450 3.58 18.98 -4.47
CA VAL A 450 2.96 19.78 -3.40
C VAL A 450 4.00 20.31 -2.42
N PHE A 451 5.20 19.71 -2.38
CA PHE A 451 6.27 20.15 -1.49
C PHE A 451 7.05 21.31 -2.09
N ASP A 452 7.05 22.45 -1.39
CA ASP A 452 7.97 23.57 -1.62
C ASP A 452 9.12 23.50 -0.61
N GLU A 453 10.27 22.99 -1.04
CA GLU A 453 11.45 22.78 -0.18
C GLU A 453 11.93 24.11 0.45
N ARG A 454 11.85 25.23 -0.30
CA ARG A 454 12.23 26.56 0.19
C ARG A 454 11.37 27.01 1.36
N ARG A 455 10.11 26.59 1.42
CA ARG A 455 9.18 26.95 2.51
C ARG A 455 9.59 26.35 3.85
N PHE A 456 10.19 25.16 3.83
CA PHE A 456 10.54 24.41 5.05
C PHE A 456 12.04 24.35 5.33
N ASN A 457 12.86 24.73 4.36
CA ASN A 457 14.31 24.83 4.50
C ASN A 457 14.80 26.05 3.71
N SER A 458 15.42 27.02 4.41
CA SER A 458 15.87 28.27 3.80
C SER A 458 16.93 28.08 2.69
N ARG A 459 17.59 26.91 2.65
CA ARG A 459 18.55 26.51 1.61
C ARG A 459 17.91 25.68 0.48
N GLY A 460 16.61 25.41 0.56
CA GLY A 460 15.85 24.61 -0.41
C GLY A 460 15.59 25.31 -1.73
N ASN A 461 15.18 24.57 -2.76
CA ASN A 461 14.68 25.12 -4.02
C ASN A 461 13.18 25.42 -3.93
N VAL A 462 12.66 26.25 -4.84
CA VAL A 462 11.20 26.35 -5.05
C VAL A 462 10.78 25.17 -5.92
N THR A 463 10.11 24.19 -5.32
CA THR A 463 9.95 22.86 -5.93
C THR A 463 8.51 22.53 -6.32
N ASP A 464 7.53 23.17 -5.72
CA ASP A 464 6.10 22.92 -5.94
C ASP A 464 5.61 23.22 -7.37
N GLY A 465 4.39 22.77 -7.65
CA GLY A 465 3.69 22.98 -8.91
C GLY A 465 3.87 21.85 -9.94
N PRO A 466 3.44 22.09 -11.19
CA PRO A 466 3.43 21.06 -12.21
C PRO A 466 4.84 20.66 -12.64
N LYS A 467 5.09 19.34 -12.69
CA LYS A 467 6.32 18.75 -13.25
C LYS A 467 5.95 17.64 -14.23
N ASN A 468 6.90 17.29 -15.10
CA ASN A 468 6.85 16.08 -15.92
C ASN A 468 8.08 15.25 -15.57
N ILE A 469 7.88 14.07 -15.02
CA ILE A 469 8.93 13.19 -14.51
C ILE A 469 9.05 11.99 -15.45
N PRO A 470 10.25 11.57 -15.86
CA PRO A 470 10.40 10.31 -16.59
C PRO A 470 9.71 9.18 -15.84
N ALA A 471 8.88 8.38 -16.52
CA ALA A 471 8.08 7.35 -15.87
C ALA A 471 8.95 6.33 -15.12
N SER A 472 10.14 6.03 -15.65
CA SER A 472 11.15 5.19 -15.00
C SER A 472 11.72 5.82 -13.72
N ALA A 473 11.89 7.14 -13.67
CA ALA A 473 12.36 7.84 -12.48
C ALA A 473 11.27 7.85 -11.39
N LEU A 474 10.02 8.11 -11.77
CA LEU A 474 8.88 8.08 -10.83
C LEU A 474 8.64 6.65 -10.29
N PHE A 475 8.73 5.64 -11.15
CA PHE A 475 8.66 4.24 -10.73
C PHE A 475 9.77 3.87 -9.75
N ASN A 476 11.03 4.23 -10.04
CA ASN A 476 12.15 3.96 -9.14
C ASN A 476 12.04 4.74 -7.82
N ALA A 477 11.47 5.94 -7.84
CA ALA A 477 11.16 6.68 -6.62
C ALA A 477 10.07 6.01 -5.78
N THR A 478 9.06 5.41 -6.43
CA THR A 478 8.03 4.60 -5.78
C THR A 478 8.63 3.33 -5.17
N LEU A 479 9.52 2.63 -5.88
CA LEU A 479 10.22 1.45 -5.36
C LEU A 479 11.18 1.77 -4.20
N ALA A 480 11.71 2.99 -4.14
CA ALA A 480 12.54 3.45 -3.05
C ALA A 480 11.74 3.81 -1.79
N ASN A 481 10.43 4.05 -1.91
CA ASN A 481 9.55 4.16 -0.76
C ASN A 481 9.34 2.77 -0.15
N GLN A 482 9.39 2.64 1.19
CA GLN A 482 9.31 1.34 1.86
C GLN A 482 7.96 0.62 1.62
N PHE A 483 6.87 1.37 1.38
CA PHE A 483 5.57 0.80 1.03
C PHE A 483 5.49 0.29 -0.42
N LYS A 484 6.23 0.92 -1.36
CA LYS A 484 6.24 0.56 -2.79
C LYS A 484 4.85 0.47 -3.40
N ASN A 485 3.96 1.41 -3.10
CA ASN A 485 2.58 1.39 -3.58
C ASN A 485 2.14 2.72 -4.19
N ILE A 486 0.97 2.74 -4.81
CA ILE A 486 0.27 3.91 -5.34
C ILE A 486 -1.23 3.75 -5.09
N GLY A 487 -1.98 4.85 -5.12
CA GLY A 487 -3.45 4.83 -5.05
C GLY A 487 -4.04 5.17 -6.42
N LEU A 488 -4.86 4.28 -6.98
CA LEU A 488 -5.53 4.54 -8.27
C LEU A 488 -6.86 3.82 -8.41
#